data_AF-A0A7K2VNS5-F1
#
_entry.id   AF-A0A7K2VNS5-F1
#
_cell.length_a   1.000
_cell.length_b   1.000
_cell.length_c   1.000
_cell.angle_alpha   90.00
_cell.angle_beta   90.00
_cell.angle_gamma   90.00
#
_symmetry.space_group_name_H-M   'P 1'
#
loop_
_entity.id
_entity.type
_entity.pdbx_description
1 polymer ?
#
loop_
_entity_poly.entity_id
_entity_poly.type
_entity_poly.pdbx_seq_one_letter_code
_entity_poly.pdbx_strand_id
1 'polypeptide(L)'
;MTTTDTIASLALGVAIIAAIAAIGSWKAARNSNGAAQTLSRIEQQRLHTDLTPVFRCAIVANEARSTAMLRVHLEGPPGLLSHGTIEITASLRNDNPHRGTGLQLAGAPAPEEVRAHIWGPWKFSADGRDDTGRTVAPQQLAVGEWTRYGLTPTTPPPWSTTTTDDWRRDYVNEPVRLSITARSKGSEWTVPLEVPVTIETGS
;
A
#
# COMPACT_ATOMS: atom_id res chain seq x y z
N MET A 1 69.63 -13.09 40.30
CA MET A 1 68.29 -13.34 39.77
C MET A 1 67.57 -11.99 39.75
N THR A 2 67.24 -11.55 38.54
CA THR A 2 67.30 -10.15 38.09
C THR A 2 65.93 -9.47 38.13
N THR A 3 65.89 -8.23 38.62
CA THR A 3 64.70 -7.35 38.69
C THR A 3 64.01 -7.12 37.34
N THR A 4 64.72 -7.38 36.23
CA THR A 4 64.21 -7.32 34.85
C THR A 4 63.21 -8.45 34.54
N ASP A 5 63.39 -9.64 35.12
CA ASP A 5 62.54 -10.83 34.81
C ASP A 5 61.15 -10.73 35.45
N THR A 6 61.05 -10.01 36.57
CA THR A 6 59.80 -9.78 37.31
C THR A 6 58.91 -8.73 36.62
N ILE A 7 59.52 -7.70 36.03
CA ILE A 7 58.77 -6.67 35.28
C ILE A 7 58.25 -7.23 33.95
N ALA A 8 59.06 -8.04 33.25
CA ALA A 8 58.67 -8.69 31.99
C ALA A 8 57.52 -9.69 32.19
N SER A 9 57.53 -10.47 33.28
CA SER A 9 56.48 -11.45 33.59
C SER A 9 55.15 -10.79 33.98
N LEU A 10 55.17 -9.68 34.71
CA LEU A 10 53.97 -8.88 35.00
C LEU A 10 53.36 -8.23 33.75
N ALA A 11 54.19 -7.69 32.86
CA ALA A 11 53.74 -7.09 31.61
C ALA A 11 53.07 -8.13 30.68
N LEU A 12 53.60 -9.34 30.62
CA LEU A 12 53.02 -10.45 29.86
C LEU A 12 51.64 -10.85 30.40
N GLY A 13 51.49 -10.93 31.73
CA GLY A 13 50.20 -11.25 32.37
C GLY A 13 49.12 -10.21 32.07
N VAL A 14 49.46 -8.91 32.14
CA VAL A 14 48.53 -7.82 31.82
C VAL A 14 48.13 -7.84 30.33
N ALA A 15 49.09 -8.10 29.43
CA ALA A 15 48.81 -8.19 27.99
C ALA A 15 47.85 -9.33 27.63
N ILE A 16 47.98 -10.49 28.28
CA ILE A 16 47.07 -11.63 28.08
C ILE A 16 45.66 -11.29 28.56
N ILE A 17 45.52 -10.68 29.74
CA ILE A 17 44.21 -10.25 30.27
C ILE A 17 43.57 -9.21 29.34
N ALA A 18 44.36 -8.24 28.86
CA ALA A 18 43.88 -7.22 27.92
C ALA A 18 43.42 -7.83 26.59
N ALA A 19 44.14 -8.83 26.05
CA ALA A 19 43.75 -9.52 24.83
C ALA A 19 42.43 -10.30 24.99
N ILE A 20 42.25 -11.00 26.11
CA ILE A 20 41.00 -11.71 26.43
C ILE A 20 39.84 -10.73 26.58
N ALA A 21 40.06 -9.61 27.28
CA ALA A 21 39.07 -8.55 27.44
C ALA A 21 38.69 -7.91 26.10
N ALA A 22 39.66 -7.69 25.19
CA ALA A 22 39.43 -7.15 23.86
C ALA A 22 38.60 -8.10 22.98
N ILE A 23 38.91 -9.41 23.00
CA ILE A 23 38.14 -10.42 22.27
C ILE A 23 36.71 -10.53 22.83
N GLY A 24 36.56 -10.52 24.15
CA GLY A 24 35.25 -10.49 24.82
C GLY A 24 34.44 -9.25 24.44
N SER A 25 35.07 -8.08 24.45
CA SER A 25 34.46 -6.80 24.06
C SER A 25 34.05 -6.79 22.60
N TRP A 26 34.86 -7.32 21.69
CA TRP A 26 34.55 -7.41 20.27
C TRP A 26 33.35 -8.34 20.00
N LYS A 27 33.29 -9.50 20.67
CA LYS A 27 32.17 -10.43 20.56
C LYS A 27 30.88 -9.84 21.15
N ALA A 28 30.98 -9.18 22.30
CA ALA A 28 29.87 -8.47 22.92
C ALA A 28 29.36 -7.32 22.04
N ALA A 29 30.27 -6.54 21.44
CA ALA A 29 29.92 -5.46 20.50
C ALA A 29 29.26 -6.00 19.23
N ARG A 30 29.74 -7.12 18.67
CA ARG A 30 29.09 -7.78 17.51
C ARG A 30 27.70 -8.29 17.84
N ASN A 31 27.53 -8.93 19.00
CA ASN A 31 26.23 -9.41 19.47
C ASN A 31 25.27 -8.24 19.77
N SER A 32 25.78 -7.16 20.37
CA SER A 32 25.02 -5.93 20.64
C SER A 32 24.60 -5.23 19.35
N ASN A 33 25.48 -5.17 18.34
CA ASN A 33 25.15 -4.64 17.02
C ASN A 33 24.06 -5.48 16.33
N GLY A 34 24.13 -6.81 16.40
CA GLY A 34 23.09 -7.70 15.85
C GLY A 34 21.74 -7.56 16.57
N ALA A 35 21.76 -7.41 17.90
CA ALA A 35 20.56 -7.16 18.70
C ALA A 35 19.96 -5.77 18.40
N ALA A 36 20.79 -4.73 18.29
CA ALA A 36 20.37 -3.37 17.95
C ALA A 36 19.78 -3.28 16.54
N GLN A 37 20.35 -3.99 15.56
CA GLN A 37 19.78 -4.09 14.22
C GLN A 37 18.42 -4.79 14.22
N THR A 38 18.28 -5.86 14.99
CA THR A 38 17.00 -6.59 15.12
C THR A 38 15.94 -5.72 15.78
N LEU A 39 16.29 -5.04 16.88
CA LEU A 39 15.39 -4.13 17.59
C LEU A 39 14.99 -2.94 16.70
N SER A 40 15.95 -2.33 15.99
CA SER A 40 15.69 -1.25 15.03
C SER A 40 14.69 -1.69 13.95
N ARG A 41 14.85 -2.88 13.40
CA ARG A 41 13.92 -3.45 12.41
C ARG A 41 12.52 -3.68 13.00
N ILE A 42 12.42 -4.18 14.24
CA ILE A 42 11.13 -4.39 14.91
C ILE A 42 10.44 -3.04 15.14
N GLU A 43 11.16 -2.04 15.63
CA GLU A 43 10.62 -0.70 15.84
C GLU A 43 10.21 -0.04 14.51
N GLN A 44 11.00 -0.19 13.45
CA GLN A 44 10.62 0.27 12.12
C GLN A 44 9.32 -0.38 11.63
N GLN A 45 9.17 -1.69 11.82
CA GLN A 45 7.95 -2.41 11.44
C GLN A 45 6.75 -1.97 12.29
N ARG A 46 6.97 -1.76 13.59
CA ARG A 46 5.95 -1.27 14.50
C ARG A 46 5.49 0.13 14.11
N LEU A 47 6.41 1.06 13.91
CA LEU A 47 6.10 2.42 13.44
C LEU A 47 5.39 2.41 12.09
N HIS A 48 5.83 1.56 11.17
CA HIS A 48 5.15 1.39 9.89
C HIS A 48 3.70 0.95 10.09
N THR A 49 3.45 -0.01 10.98
CA THR A 49 2.10 -0.49 11.27
C THR A 49 1.26 0.59 11.97
N ASP A 50 1.82 1.25 12.99
CA ASP A 50 1.17 2.30 13.79
C ASP A 50 0.84 3.56 12.98
N LEU A 51 1.54 3.79 11.87
CA LEU A 51 1.32 4.90 10.94
C LEU A 51 0.52 4.51 9.69
N THR A 52 -0.04 3.29 9.63
CA THR A 52 -0.87 2.86 8.49
C THR A 52 -2.07 3.78 8.33
N PRO A 53 -2.22 4.48 7.19
CA PRO A 53 -3.30 5.43 6.99
C PRO A 53 -4.69 4.80 7.08
N VAL A 54 -5.63 5.52 7.70
CA VAL A 54 -7.04 5.15 7.80
C VAL A 54 -7.83 6.02 6.82
N PHE A 55 -8.47 5.39 5.84
CA PHE A 55 -9.30 6.07 4.85
C PHE A 55 -10.78 5.78 5.07
N ARG A 56 -11.59 6.84 5.10
CA ARG A 56 -13.05 6.72 4.96
C ARG A 56 -13.43 7.04 3.52
N CYS A 57 -14.07 6.09 2.86
CA CYS A 57 -14.51 6.25 1.47
C CYS A 57 -16.03 6.16 1.37
N ALA A 58 -16.60 6.95 0.46
CA ALA A 58 -18.02 6.88 0.12
C ALA A 58 -18.20 7.06 -1.39
N ILE A 59 -19.10 6.29 -1.98
CA ILE A 59 -19.47 6.42 -3.39
C ILE A 59 -20.95 6.74 -3.49
N VAL A 60 -21.25 7.82 -4.21
CA VAL A 60 -22.61 8.26 -4.51
C VAL A 60 -22.80 8.25 -6.02
N ALA A 61 -23.71 7.42 -6.50
CA ALA A 61 -24.11 7.31 -7.90
C ALA A 61 -25.27 8.26 -8.20
N ASN A 62 -25.15 8.98 -9.32
CA ASN A 62 -26.20 9.76 -9.93
C ASN A 62 -26.71 9.01 -11.16
N GLU A 63 -27.85 8.34 -11.01
CA GLU A 63 -28.42 7.51 -12.07
C GLU A 63 -28.80 8.33 -13.31
N ALA A 64 -29.37 9.53 -13.11
CA ALA A 64 -29.81 10.41 -14.19
C ALA A 64 -28.66 10.82 -15.11
N ARG A 65 -27.44 10.97 -14.57
CA ARG A 65 -26.24 11.33 -15.34
C ARG A 65 -25.36 10.13 -15.69
N SER A 66 -25.69 8.93 -15.22
CA SER A 66 -24.85 7.74 -15.35
C SER A 66 -23.40 8.00 -14.90
N THR A 67 -23.24 8.70 -13.77
CA THR A 67 -21.94 9.03 -13.18
C THR A 67 -21.97 8.74 -11.69
N ALA A 68 -20.82 8.49 -11.08
CA ALA A 68 -20.69 8.43 -9.63
C ALA A 68 -19.54 9.31 -9.13
N MET A 69 -19.55 9.62 -7.84
CA MET A 69 -18.50 10.38 -7.17
C MET A 69 -17.94 9.56 -6.02
N LEU A 70 -16.64 9.26 -6.07
CA LEU A 70 -15.89 8.72 -4.95
C LEU A 70 -15.35 9.88 -4.11
N ARG A 71 -15.68 9.89 -2.82
CA ARG A 71 -15.03 10.75 -1.81
C ARG A 71 -14.07 9.90 -1.00
N VAL A 72 -12.82 10.35 -0.89
CA VAL A 72 -11.78 9.74 -0.04
C VAL A 72 -11.40 10.74 1.04
N HIS A 73 -11.53 10.35 2.30
CA HIS A 73 -11.15 11.14 3.46
C HIS A 73 -10.03 10.44 4.21
N LEU A 74 -8.94 11.15 4.50
CA LEU A 74 -7.83 10.63 5.31
C LEU A 74 -8.08 10.97 6.78
N GLU A 75 -8.44 9.99 7.58
CA GLU A 75 -8.84 10.22 8.98
C GLU A 75 -7.66 10.25 9.95
N GLY A 76 -6.58 9.55 9.63
CA GLY A 76 -5.45 9.40 10.53
C GLY A 76 -4.57 8.22 10.14
N PRO A 77 -3.82 7.63 11.08
CA PRO A 77 -3.82 7.87 12.53
C PRO A 77 -3.21 9.23 12.92
N PRO A 78 -3.40 9.72 14.18
CA PRO A 78 -2.84 11.00 14.63
C PRO A 78 -1.32 11.13 14.44
N GLY A 79 -0.57 10.03 14.47
CA GLY A 79 0.87 10.02 14.20
C GLY A 79 1.23 10.58 12.81
N LEU A 80 0.34 10.45 11.82
CA LEU A 80 0.51 11.01 10.48
C LEU A 80 0.37 12.53 10.43
N LEU A 81 -0.18 13.20 11.46
CA LEU A 81 -0.23 14.67 11.49
C LEU A 81 1.17 15.28 11.40
N SER A 82 2.17 14.60 11.99
CA SER A 82 3.58 15.02 11.93
C SER A 82 4.20 14.89 10.52
N HIS A 83 3.51 14.24 9.59
CA HIS A 83 3.94 14.09 8.20
C HIS A 83 3.40 15.21 7.31
N GLY A 84 2.45 16.02 7.78
CA GLY A 84 1.81 17.06 6.98
C GLY A 84 0.91 16.46 5.90
N THR A 85 1.16 16.79 4.64
CA THR A 85 0.53 16.13 3.50
C THR A 85 1.23 14.83 3.16
N ILE A 86 0.46 13.80 2.83
CA ILE A 86 0.99 12.55 2.28
C ILE A 86 0.53 12.41 0.83
N GLU A 87 1.32 11.71 0.03
CA GLU A 87 0.93 11.39 -1.32
C GLU A 87 0.01 10.18 -1.31
N ILE A 88 -1.14 10.26 -1.98
CA ILE A 88 -2.07 9.14 -2.17
C ILE A 88 -2.32 8.86 -3.65
N THR A 89 -2.51 7.59 -3.98
CA THR A 89 -2.87 7.12 -5.31
C THR A 89 -3.99 6.10 -5.16
N ALA A 90 -5.16 6.38 -5.74
CA ALA A 90 -6.29 5.45 -5.73
C ALA A 90 -6.28 4.60 -7.00
N SER A 91 -6.51 3.29 -6.83
CA SER A 91 -6.57 2.33 -7.92
C SER A 91 -7.72 1.34 -7.72
N LEU A 92 -8.34 0.93 -8.82
CA LEU A 92 -9.44 -0.04 -8.83
C LEU A 92 -8.89 -1.46 -8.88
N ARG A 93 -9.36 -2.29 -7.95
CA ARG A 93 -9.08 -3.71 -7.90
C ARG A 93 -10.14 -4.48 -8.69
N ASN A 94 -9.74 -5.61 -9.24
CA ASN A 94 -10.69 -6.54 -9.84
C ASN A 94 -11.51 -7.25 -8.76
N ASP A 95 -12.70 -7.70 -9.13
CA ASP A 95 -13.57 -8.61 -8.37
C ASP A 95 -12.86 -9.90 -7.91
N ASN A 96 -11.91 -10.41 -8.69
CA ASN A 96 -11.14 -11.60 -8.39
C ASN A 96 -9.63 -11.34 -8.67
N PRO A 97 -8.72 -11.58 -7.71
CA PRO A 97 -7.29 -11.41 -7.91
C PRO A 97 -6.69 -12.36 -8.96
N HIS A 98 -7.40 -13.44 -9.32
CA HIS A 98 -6.96 -14.44 -10.29
C HIS A 98 -7.45 -14.17 -11.73
N ARG A 99 -8.07 -13.00 -12.00
CA ARG A 99 -8.41 -12.61 -13.38
C ARG A 99 -7.14 -12.63 -14.24
N GLY A 100 -7.15 -13.40 -15.32
CA GLY A 100 -6.03 -13.50 -16.26
C GLY A 100 -4.77 -14.17 -15.72
N THR A 101 -4.87 -15.05 -14.72
CA THR A 101 -3.74 -15.91 -14.28
C THR A 101 -3.74 -17.30 -14.92
N GLY A 102 -4.75 -17.62 -15.74
CA GLY A 102 -4.88 -18.91 -16.41
C GLY A 102 -3.97 -19.06 -17.63
N LEU A 103 -3.81 -20.31 -18.11
CA LEU A 103 -3.10 -20.59 -19.36
C LEU A 103 -3.84 -19.95 -20.54
N GLN A 104 -3.11 -19.34 -21.47
CA GLN A 104 -3.73 -18.82 -22.69
C GLN A 104 -4.15 -19.99 -23.59
N LEU A 105 -5.46 -20.10 -23.83
CA LEU A 105 -6.03 -21.07 -24.76
C LEU A 105 -6.13 -20.44 -26.17
N ALA A 106 -6.05 -21.26 -27.21
CA ALA A 106 -6.22 -20.79 -28.59
C ALA A 106 -7.60 -20.14 -28.77
N GLY A 107 -7.63 -18.91 -29.28
CA GLY A 107 -8.86 -18.12 -29.45
C GLY A 107 -9.35 -17.38 -28.20
N ALA A 108 -8.67 -17.51 -27.05
CA ALA A 108 -8.95 -16.72 -25.86
C ALA A 108 -8.16 -15.39 -25.85
N PRO A 109 -8.68 -14.33 -25.20
CA PRO A 109 -7.95 -13.07 -25.00
C PRO A 109 -6.62 -13.31 -24.27
N ALA A 110 -5.65 -12.44 -24.48
CA ALA A 110 -4.38 -12.56 -23.79
C ALA A 110 -4.57 -12.37 -22.27
N PRO A 111 -3.85 -13.13 -21.41
CA PRO A 111 -3.99 -13.02 -19.96
C PRO A 111 -3.77 -11.59 -19.44
N GLU A 112 -2.90 -10.82 -20.08
CA GLU A 112 -2.64 -9.41 -19.78
C GLU A 112 -3.83 -8.50 -20.07
N GLU A 113 -4.53 -8.72 -21.20
CA GLU A 113 -5.75 -7.98 -21.55
C GLU A 113 -6.86 -8.25 -20.54
N VAL A 114 -7.00 -9.51 -20.11
CA VAL A 114 -7.96 -9.92 -19.07
C VAL A 114 -7.64 -9.25 -17.73
N ARG A 115 -6.36 -9.16 -17.36
CA ARG A 115 -5.91 -8.48 -16.13
C ARG A 115 -6.14 -6.98 -16.17
N ALA A 116 -5.87 -6.36 -17.32
CA ALA A 116 -5.99 -4.92 -17.51
C ALA A 116 -7.45 -4.45 -17.45
N HIS A 117 -8.39 -5.28 -17.93
CA HIS A 117 -9.82 -4.99 -17.86
C HIS A 117 -10.34 -4.78 -16.43
N ILE A 118 -11.18 -3.77 -16.22
CA ILE A 118 -11.74 -3.43 -14.90
C ILE A 118 -13.01 -4.25 -14.67
N TRP A 119 -12.90 -5.27 -13.82
CA TRP A 119 -14.00 -6.16 -13.44
C TRP A 119 -14.73 -5.60 -12.22
N GLY A 120 -15.63 -4.65 -12.44
CA GLY A 120 -16.41 -3.97 -11.41
C GLY A 120 -17.36 -2.93 -12.00
N PRO A 121 -18.23 -2.30 -11.20
CA PRO A 121 -19.29 -1.44 -11.72
C PRO A 121 -18.81 -0.09 -12.28
N TRP A 122 -17.69 0.43 -11.77
CA TRP A 122 -17.24 1.80 -12.04
C TRP A 122 -15.74 1.86 -12.39
N LYS A 123 -15.37 2.82 -13.24
CA LYS A 123 -13.98 3.23 -13.54
C LYS A 123 -13.80 4.73 -13.32
N PHE A 124 -12.58 5.18 -13.06
CA PHE A 124 -12.29 6.61 -12.93
C PHE A 124 -12.62 7.38 -14.21
N SER A 125 -13.23 8.56 -14.06
CA SER A 125 -13.49 9.50 -15.15
C SER A 125 -12.20 10.19 -15.59
N ALA A 126 -12.21 10.85 -16.77
CA ALA A 126 -11.02 11.32 -17.49
C ALA A 126 -10.03 12.20 -16.69
N ASP A 127 -10.46 12.86 -15.61
CA ASP A 127 -9.61 13.77 -14.84
C ASP A 127 -8.50 13.02 -14.10
N GLY A 128 -7.28 13.09 -14.66
CA GLY A 128 -6.07 12.57 -14.03
C GLY A 128 -5.96 11.04 -14.00
N ARG A 129 -6.76 10.31 -14.78
CA ARG A 129 -6.69 8.83 -14.85
C ARG A 129 -5.60 8.32 -15.80
N ASP A 130 -5.20 7.06 -15.61
CA ASP A 130 -4.48 6.27 -16.61
C ASP A 130 -5.37 5.88 -17.80
N ASP A 131 -4.77 5.38 -18.88
CA ASP A 131 -5.48 5.03 -20.12
C ASP A 131 -6.62 4.03 -19.90
N THR A 132 -6.50 3.16 -18.89
CA THR A 132 -7.51 2.14 -18.55
C THR A 132 -8.66 2.70 -17.71
N GLY A 133 -8.42 3.79 -16.96
CA GLY A 133 -9.34 4.35 -15.98
C GLY A 133 -9.37 3.57 -14.67
N ARG A 134 -8.31 2.80 -14.42
CA ARG A 134 -8.11 2.02 -13.21
C ARG A 134 -7.48 2.86 -12.12
N THR A 135 -6.57 3.77 -12.47
CA THR A 135 -5.73 4.48 -11.50
C THR A 135 -5.79 5.97 -11.78
N VAL A 136 -5.80 6.77 -10.72
CA VAL A 136 -5.70 8.23 -10.80
C VAL A 136 -4.30 8.70 -10.43
N ALA A 137 -3.93 9.87 -10.92
CA ALA A 137 -2.65 10.51 -10.64
C ALA A 137 -2.45 10.68 -9.12
N PRO A 138 -1.20 10.58 -8.64
CA PRO A 138 -0.89 10.86 -7.25
C PRO A 138 -1.32 12.27 -6.85
N GLN A 139 -1.86 12.42 -5.64
CA GLN A 139 -2.21 13.72 -5.08
C GLN A 139 -1.76 13.84 -3.63
N GLN A 140 -1.54 15.07 -3.18
CA GLN A 140 -1.22 15.37 -1.79
C GLN A 140 -2.52 15.51 -0.98
N LEU A 141 -2.58 14.85 0.17
CA LEU A 141 -3.73 14.92 1.08
C LEU A 141 -3.23 15.01 2.53
N ALA A 142 -3.73 15.99 3.30
CA ALA A 142 -3.45 16.07 4.73
C ALA A 142 -4.45 15.24 5.55
N VAL A 143 -4.04 14.83 6.75
CA VAL A 143 -4.94 14.19 7.71
C VAL A 143 -6.06 15.16 8.08
N GLY A 144 -7.30 14.67 8.06
CA GLY A 144 -8.51 15.46 8.26
C GLY A 144 -9.10 16.03 6.97
N GLU A 145 -8.37 16.01 5.86
CA GLU A 145 -8.84 16.48 4.56
C GLU A 145 -9.41 15.36 3.69
N TRP A 146 -10.20 15.77 2.70
CA TRP A 146 -10.80 14.87 1.73
C TRP A 146 -10.54 15.35 0.30
N THR A 147 -10.69 14.41 -0.61
CA THR A 147 -10.60 14.59 -2.06
C THR A 147 -11.73 13.83 -2.75
N ARG A 148 -11.93 14.10 -4.04
CA ARG A 148 -13.00 13.49 -4.83
C ARG A 148 -12.51 13.05 -6.20
N TYR A 149 -13.10 11.96 -6.67
CA TYR A 149 -12.85 11.41 -8.00
C TYR A 149 -14.18 11.11 -8.69
N GLY A 150 -14.32 11.59 -9.93
CA GLY A 150 -15.44 11.21 -10.77
C GLY A 150 -15.29 9.76 -11.23
N LEU A 151 -16.43 9.10 -11.40
CA LEU A 151 -16.53 7.72 -11.86
C LEU A 151 -17.54 7.63 -13.01
N THR A 152 -17.22 6.76 -13.97
CA THR A 152 -18.10 6.39 -15.08
C THR A 152 -18.32 4.87 -15.08
N PRO A 153 -19.45 4.37 -15.60
CA PRO A 153 -19.71 2.94 -15.64
C PRO A 153 -18.63 2.22 -16.46
N THR A 154 -18.28 1.02 -16.03
CA THR A 154 -17.51 0.11 -16.88
C THR A 154 -18.41 -0.47 -17.97
N THR A 155 -17.78 -1.05 -18.97
CA THR A 155 -18.44 -1.78 -20.05
C THR A 155 -17.87 -3.20 -20.09
N PRO A 156 -18.63 -4.20 -20.56
CA PRO A 156 -18.09 -5.54 -20.75
C PRO A 156 -16.86 -5.50 -21.66
N PRO A 157 -15.91 -6.43 -21.49
CA PRO A 157 -14.75 -6.50 -22.37
C PRO A 157 -15.19 -6.85 -23.80
N PRO A 158 -14.46 -6.40 -24.84
CA PRO A 158 -14.89 -6.56 -26.23
C PRO A 158 -14.91 -8.02 -26.71
N TRP A 159 -14.19 -8.91 -26.02
CA TRP A 159 -14.19 -10.36 -26.25
C TRP A 159 -15.28 -11.11 -25.49
N SER A 160 -16.10 -10.43 -24.68
CA SER A 160 -17.24 -11.04 -24.00
C SER A 160 -18.49 -11.01 -24.87
N THR A 161 -19.35 -12.02 -24.71
CA THR A 161 -20.70 -12.05 -25.28
C THR A 161 -21.73 -11.31 -24.40
N THR A 162 -21.33 -10.84 -23.21
CA THR A 162 -22.20 -10.10 -22.27
C THR A 162 -22.62 -8.75 -22.85
N THR A 163 -23.92 -8.47 -22.82
CA THR A 163 -24.45 -7.16 -23.19
C THR A 163 -24.13 -6.10 -22.14
N THR A 164 -24.17 -4.81 -22.49
CA THR A 164 -23.96 -3.73 -21.51
C THR A 164 -25.00 -3.74 -20.38
N ASP A 165 -26.23 -4.13 -20.67
CA ASP A 165 -27.30 -4.18 -19.66
C ASP A 165 -27.14 -5.37 -18.72
N ASP A 166 -26.75 -6.55 -19.23
CA ASP A 166 -26.45 -7.69 -18.38
C ASP A 166 -25.21 -7.42 -17.52
N TRP A 167 -24.16 -6.81 -18.09
CA TRP A 167 -22.99 -6.39 -17.33
C TRP A 167 -23.36 -5.43 -16.19
N ARG A 168 -24.21 -4.44 -16.48
CA ARG A 168 -24.67 -3.50 -15.44
C ARG A 168 -25.46 -4.23 -14.36
N ARG A 169 -26.34 -5.17 -14.73
CA ARG A 169 -27.13 -5.97 -13.79
C ARG A 169 -26.24 -6.83 -12.89
N ASP A 170 -25.20 -7.44 -13.45
CA ASP A 170 -24.27 -8.31 -12.71
C ASP A 170 -23.48 -7.54 -11.64
N TYR A 171 -23.16 -6.26 -11.91
CA TYR A 171 -22.36 -5.44 -10.99
C TYR A 171 -23.13 -4.36 -10.22
N VAL A 172 -24.45 -4.19 -10.43
CA VAL A 172 -25.22 -3.05 -9.84
C VAL A 172 -25.16 -3.02 -8.31
N ASN A 173 -25.11 -4.20 -7.67
CA ASN A 173 -25.07 -4.34 -6.21
C ASN A 173 -23.66 -4.68 -5.68
N GLU A 174 -22.66 -4.76 -6.56
CA GLU A 174 -21.30 -5.08 -6.17
C GLU A 174 -20.57 -3.83 -5.64
N PRO A 175 -19.77 -3.96 -4.58
CA PRO A 175 -18.98 -2.84 -4.09
C PRO A 175 -17.86 -2.49 -5.09
N VAL A 176 -17.45 -1.22 -5.07
CA VAL A 176 -16.22 -0.82 -5.76
C VAL A 176 -15.04 -1.21 -4.89
N ARG A 177 -14.19 -2.08 -5.43
CA ARG A 177 -12.96 -2.52 -4.77
C ARG A 177 -11.84 -1.55 -5.08
N LEU A 178 -11.32 -0.90 -4.06
CA LEU A 178 -10.26 0.10 -4.15
C LEU A 178 -8.98 -0.41 -3.49
N SER A 179 -7.86 0.14 -3.95
CA SER A 179 -6.57 0.10 -3.30
C SER A 179 -6.08 1.54 -3.24
N ILE A 180 -5.82 2.05 -2.03
CA ILE A 180 -5.20 3.37 -1.87
C ILE A 180 -3.76 3.14 -1.44
N THR A 181 -2.83 3.50 -2.31
CA THR A 181 -1.40 3.53 -1.99
C THR A 181 -1.06 4.90 -1.44
N ALA A 182 -0.46 4.95 -0.27
CA ALA A 182 -0.07 6.17 0.41
C ALA A 182 1.44 6.18 0.65
N ARG A 183 2.11 7.30 0.42
CA ARG A 183 3.56 7.46 0.58
C ARG A 183 3.88 8.69 1.41
N SER A 184 4.77 8.52 2.39
CA SER A 184 5.27 9.64 3.19
C SER A 184 6.57 9.27 3.92
N LYS A 185 7.54 10.19 3.93
CA LYS A 185 8.84 10.07 4.62
C LYS A 185 9.53 8.71 4.42
N GLY A 186 9.50 8.17 3.20
CA GLY A 186 10.13 6.89 2.85
C GLY A 186 9.34 5.64 3.25
N SER A 187 8.14 5.79 3.81
CA SER A 187 7.19 4.70 4.04
C SER A 187 6.13 4.66 2.95
N GLU A 188 5.70 3.45 2.58
CA GLU A 188 4.62 3.21 1.61
C GLU A 188 3.63 2.20 2.19
N TRP A 189 2.34 2.56 2.19
CA TRP A 189 1.25 1.69 2.62
C TRP A 189 0.29 1.45 1.47
N THR A 190 -0.27 0.25 1.39
CA THR A 190 -1.36 -0.05 0.45
C THR A 190 -2.56 -0.56 1.23
N VAL A 191 -3.66 0.22 1.20
CA VAL A 191 -4.88 -0.04 1.96
C VAL A 191 -5.98 -0.53 1.01
N PRO A 192 -6.38 -1.81 1.05
CA PRO A 192 -7.51 -2.30 0.28
C PRO A 192 -8.83 -1.90 0.95
N LEU A 193 -9.80 -1.41 0.17
CA LEU A 193 -11.14 -1.05 0.64
C LEU A 193 -12.21 -1.65 -0.27
N GLU A 194 -13.36 -1.97 0.30
CA GLU A 194 -14.58 -2.27 -0.45
C GLU A 194 -15.62 -1.21 -0.10
N VAL A 195 -16.05 -0.45 -1.11
CA VAL A 195 -16.90 0.70 -0.89
C VAL A 195 -18.25 0.44 -1.54
N PRO A 196 -19.34 0.34 -0.75
CA PRO A 196 -20.67 0.19 -1.31
C PRO A 196 -21.06 1.45 -2.08
N VAL A 197 -21.83 1.26 -3.15
CA VAL A 197 -22.36 2.34 -3.97
C VAL A 197 -23.74 2.72 -3.43
N THR A 198 -23.91 3.99 -3.08
CA THR A 198 -25.20 4.54 -2.68
C THR A 198 -25.79 5.36 -3.83
N ILE A 199 -27.11 5.41 -3.95
CA ILE A 199 -27.79 6.18 -4.99
C ILE A 199 -28.16 7.55 -4.41
N GLU A 200 -27.85 8.62 -5.14
CA GLU A 200 -28.33 9.97 -4.83
C GLU A 200 -29.85 9.98 -4.94
N THR A 201 -30.54 9.91 -3.79
CA THR A 201 -32.00 10.02 -3.76
C THR A 201 -32.33 11.49 -3.94
N GLY A 202 -32.93 11.85 -5.08
CA GLY A 202 -33.34 13.24 -5.36
C GLY A 202 -34.18 13.78 -4.21
N SER A 203 -33.73 14.89 -3.63
CA SER A 203 -34.52 15.71 -2.69
C SER A 203 -35.40 16.69 -3.45
#